data_AF-A0A944AU57-F1
#
_entry.id   AF-A0A944AU57-F1
#
_cell.length_a   1.000
_cell.length_b   1.000
_cell.length_c   1.000
_cell.angle_alpha   90.00
_cell.angle_beta   90.00
_cell.angle_gamma   90.00
#
_symmetry.space_group_name_H-M   'P 1'
#
loop_
_entity.id
_entity.type
_entity.pdbx_description
1 polymer ?
#
loop_
_entity_poly.entity_id
_entity_poly.type
_entity_poly.pdbx_seq_one_letter_code
_entity_poly.pdbx_strand_id
1 'polypeptide(L)'
;MTQTEQSKAAKKFSEDWKDKGYEKGESQKFWLDLLCNVFGIKDFANFVYFENQIKEKFTDKTITNFIDIYIPSTKVMIEQKSIDKDLREPIRQSDGTLLNPFQQARKYISGLPLSQHPRWVVTSNFKSFLVYDMENLEKEYYRLSFLTDTGSVHLKKELEISKKAGDIIGEIYIIWTALRASCFL
;
A
#
# COMPACT_ATOMS: atom_id res chain seq x y z
N MET A 1 -1.01 -16.55 -14.68
CA MET A 1 -1.83 -15.43 -15.16
C MET A 1 -1.08 -14.76 -16.28
N THR A 2 -1.72 -14.58 -17.42
CA THR A 2 -1.17 -13.83 -18.56
C THR A 2 -1.33 -12.32 -18.31
N GLN A 3 -0.59 -11.49 -19.05
CA GLN A 3 -0.70 -10.03 -18.95
C GLN A 3 -2.13 -9.53 -19.26
N THR A 4 -2.80 -10.15 -20.23
CA THR A 4 -4.18 -9.83 -20.60
C THR A 4 -5.18 -10.19 -19.51
N GLU A 5 -4.99 -11.34 -18.83
CA GLU A 5 -5.82 -11.72 -17.67
C GLU A 5 -5.63 -10.75 -16.51
N GLN A 6 -4.38 -10.32 -16.28
CA GLN A 6 -4.04 -9.39 -15.21
C GLN A 6 -4.65 -8.00 -15.43
N SER A 7 -4.57 -7.44 -16.64
CA SER A 7 -5.20 -6.15 -16.98
C SER A 7 -6.72 -6.21 -16.80
N LYS A 8 -7.37 -7.29 -17.25
CA LYS A 8 -8.82 -7.49 -17.01
C LYS A 8 -9.16 -7.53 -15.53
N ALA A 9 -8.38 -8.27 -14.74
CA ALA A 9 -8.58 -8.35 -13.29
C ALA A 9 -8.38 -6.98 -12.62
N ALA A 10 -7.37 -6.22 -13.04
CA ALA A 10 -7.09 -4.89 -12.52
C ALA A 10 -8.21 -3.88 -12.85
N LYS A 11 -8.74 -3.92 -14.06
CA LYS A 11 -9.91 -3.12 -14.45
C LYS A 11 -11.11 -3.45 -13.58
N LYS A 12 -11.42 -4.73 -13.42
CA LYS A 12 -12.53 -5.19 -12.56
C LYS A 12 -12.34 -4.74 -11.11
N PHE A 13 -11.14 -4.91 -10.57
CA PHE A 13 -10.77 -4.44 -9.23
C PHE A 13 -11.07 -2.95 -9.07
N SER A 14 -10.59 -2.14 -10.01
CA SER A 14 -10.83 -0.69 -10.02
C SER A 14 -12.33 -0.34 -10.02
N GLU A 15 -13.14 -1.03 -10.83
CA GLU A 15 -14.59 -0.84 -10.89
C GLU A 15 -15.28 -1.27 -9.59
N ASP A 16 -14.89 -2.42 -9.04
CA ASP A 16 -15.46 -2.97 -7.81
C ASP A 16 -15.16 -2.10 -6.60
N TRP A 17 -13.97 -1.51 -6.54
CA TRP A 17 -13.50 -0.69 -5.42
C TRP A 17 -13.76 0.80 -5.61
N LYS A 18 -14.38 1.18 -6.73
CA LYS A 18 -14.85 2.53 -6.97
C LYS A 18 -15.81 2.94 -5.84
N ASP A 19 -15.49 4.06 -5.21
CA ASP A 19 -16.27 4.67 -4.12
C ASP A 19 -16.43 3.81 -2.84
N LYS A 20 -15.69 2.69 -2.73
CA LYS A 20 -15.60 1.87 -1.51
C LYS A 20 -14.37 2.25 -0.70
N GLY A 21 -14.44 2.08 0.61
CA GLY A 21 -13.30 2.29 1.48
C GLY A 21 -13.65 2.53 2.94
N TYR A 22 -14.60 1.74 3.43
CA TYR A 22 -14.82 1.58 4.86
C TYR A 22 -13.70 0.72 5.46
N GLU A 23 -12.71 1.41 6.04
CA GLU A 23 -11.46 0.83 6.58
C GLU A 23 -11.67 -0.43 7.43
N LYS A 24 -12.56 -0.39 8.43
CA LYS A 24 -12.73 -1.53 9.34
C LYS A 24 -13.39 -2.75 8.68
N GLY A 25 -14.23 -2.55 7.67
CA GLY A 25 -15.02 -3.63 7.06
C GLY A 25 -14.47 -4.15 5.74
N GLU A 26 -13.64 -3.36 5.05
CA GLU A 26 -13.29 -3.61 3.66
C GLU A 26 -11.79 -3.77 3.40
N SER A 27 -10.90 -3.33 4.31
CA SER A 27 -9.44 -3.39 4.12
C SER A 27 -8.96 -4.79 3.75
N GLN A 28 -9.30 -5.80 4.55
CA GLN A 28 -8.85 -7.17 4.29
C GLN A 28 -9.33 -7.70 2.93
N LYS A 29 -10.56 -7.35 2.53
CA LYS A 29 -11.13 -7.74 1.22
C LYS A 29 -10.42 -7.03 0.08
N PHE A 30 -10.09 -5.74 0.24
CA PHE A 30 -9.36 -4.95 -0.75
C PHE A 30 -8.00 -5.56 -1.04
N TRP A 31 -7.24 -5.87 0.01
CA TRP A 31 -5.90 -6.42 -0.15
C TRP A 31 -5.90 -7.87 -0.62
N LEU A 32 -6.90 -8.66 -0.23
CA LEU A 32 -7.10 -10.00 -0.78
C LEU A 32 -7.38 -9.94 -2.28
N ASP A 33 -8.34 -9.11 -2.70
CA ASP A 33 -8.72 -8.98 -4.10
C ASP A 33 -7.53 -8.48 -4.95
N LEU A 34 -6.82 -7.46 -4.47
CA LEU A 34 -5.62 -6.96 -5.13
C LEU A 34 -4.53 -8.03 -5.25
N LEU A 35 -4.16 -8.69 -4.15
CA LEU A 35 -3.02 -9.61 -4.16
C LEU A 35 -3.34 -10.94 -4.86
N CYS A 36 -4.54 -11.48 -4.67
CA CYS A 36 -4.92 -12.77 -5.26
C CYS A 36 -5.40 -12.61 -6.70
N ASN A 37 -6.36 -11.72 -6.95
CA ASN A 37 -7.03 -11.65 -8.24
C ASN A 37 -6.24 -10.79 -9.24
N VAL A 38 -5.57 -9.74 -8.77
CA VAL A 38 -4.75 -8.88 -9.65
C VAL A 38 -3.28 -9.31 -9.67
N PHE A 39 -2.69 -9.76 -8.57
CA PHE A 39 -1.27 -10.19 -8.55
C PHE A 39 -1.06 -11.71 -8.60
N GLY A 40 -2.11 -12.51 -8.51
CA GLY A 40 -2.01 -13.96 -8.66
C GLY A 40 -1.35 -14.67 -7.47
N ILE A 41 -1.29 -14.05 -6.30
CA ILE A 41 -0.80 -14.70 -5.07
C ILE A 41 -1.74 -15.83 -4.70
N LYS A 42 -1.22 -17.07 -4.75
CA LYS A 42 -2.01 -18.28 -4.49
C LYS A 42 -2.11 -18.63 -3.01
N ASP A 43 -1.00 -18.44 -2.28
CA ASP A 43 -0.92 -18.77 -0.86
C ASP A 43 -1.07 -17.53 0.02
N PHE A 44 -2.23 -16.88 -0.10
CA PHE A 44 -2.50 -15.61 0.58
C PHE A 44 -2.36 -15.70 2.11
N ALA A 45 -2.82 -16.80 2.69
CA ALA A 45 -2.84 -17.02 4.13
C ALA A 45 -1.44 -17.02 4.76
N ASN A 46 -0.43 -17.53 4.05
CA ASN A 46 0.97 -17.51 4.52
C ASN A 46 1.76 -16.31 3.98
N PHE A 47 1.20 -15.57 3.02
CA PHE A 47 1.87 -14.44 2.37
C PHE A 47 1.63 -13.13 3.13
N VAL A 48 0.43 -12.92 3.68
CA VAL A 48 0.00 -11.68 4.32
C VAL A 48 -0.46 -11.89 5.75
N TYR A 49 -0.04 -10.99 6.64
CA TYR A 49 -0.47 -10.96 8.03
C TYR A 49 -1.25 -9.67 8.27
N PHE A 50 -2.50 -9.80 8.71
CA PHE A 50 -3.35 -8.67 9.09
C PHE A 50 -3.31 -8.44 10.59
N GLU A 51 -3.55 -7.20 11.00
CA GLU A 51 -3.70 -6.82 12.42
C GLU A 51 -2.53 -7.34 13.27
N ASN A 52 -1.31 -7.18 12.76
CA ASN A 52 -0.14 -7.76 13.38
C ASN A 52 0.20 -6.99 14.67
N GLN A 53 0.12 -7.68 15.81
CA GLN A 53 0.20 -7.06 17.13
C GLN A 53 1.62 -6.57 17.45
N ILE A 54 1.73 -5.32 17.90
CA ILE A 54 2.95 -4.73 18.46
C ILE A 54 2.71 -4.41 19.93
N LYS A 55 3.60 -4.87 20.80
CA LYS A 55 3.57 -4.58 22.23
C LYS A 55 4.69 -3.60 22.57
N GLU A 56 4.32 -2.36 22.81
CA GLU A 56 5.24 -1.33 23.32
C GLU A 56 5.21 -1.37 24.84
N LYS A 57 6.35 -1.71 25.45
CA LYS A 57 6.52 -1.72 26.91
C LYS A 57 7.10 -0.41 27.38
N PHE A 58 6.36 0.29 28.23
CA PHE A 58 6.81 1.42 29.03
C PHE A 58 7.03 0.95 30.47
N THR A 59 7.69 1.80 31.28
CA THR A 59 8.07 1.50 32.67
C THR A 59 6.88 1.04 33.54
N ASP A 60 5.68 1.56 33.27
CA ASP A 60 4.46 1.36 34.08
C ASP A 60 3.29 0.72 33.29
N LYS A 61 3.40 0.56 31.97
CA LYS A 61 2.30 0.08 31.12
C LYS A 61 2.78 -0.62 29.85
N THR A 62 1.99 -1.56 29.35
CA THR A 62 2.16 -2.13 28.01
C THR A 62 1.04 -1.62 27.11
N ILE A 63 1.38 -0.93 26.03
CA ILE A 63 0.44 -0.51 25.01
C ILE A 63 0.48 -1.54 23.88
N THR A 64 -0.69 -1.98 23.44
CA THR A 64 -0.84 -2.84 22.27
C THR A 64 -1.31 -1.99 21.09
N ASN A 65 -0.52 -1.99 20.02
CA ASN A 65 -0.88 -1.43 18.72
C ASN A 65 -0.98 -2.56 17.68
N PHE A 66 -1.55 -2.25 16.53
CA PHE A 66 -1.74 -3.21 15.44
C PHE A 66 -1.27 -2.57 14.13
N ILE A 67 -0.44 -3.29 13.38
CA ILE A 67 -0.14 -2.98 11.99
C ILE A 67 -1.29 -3.53 11.17
N ASP A 68 -1.90 -2.72 10.29
CA ASP A 68 -3.02 -3.19 9.47
C ASP A 68 -2.61 -4.40 8.63
N ILE A 69 -1.46 -4.32 7.94
CA ILE A 69 -0.95 -5.39 7.08
C ILE A 69 0.58 -5.45 7.07
N TYR A 70 1.11 -6.66 7.12
CA TYR A 70 2.53 -6.94 6.96
C TYR A 70 2.77 -8.11 6.00
N ILE A 71 3.75 -7.96 5.10
CA ILE A 71 4.19 -8.97 4.13
C ILE A 71 5.67 -9.28 4.41
N PRO A 72 5.98 -10.33 5.18
CA PRO A 72 7.35 -10.58 5.65
C PRO A 72 8.35 -10.88 4.53
N SER A 73 7.91 -11.62 3.50
CA SER A 73 8.77 -12.08 2.40
C SER A 73 9.38 -10.92 1.61
N THR A 74 8.66 -9.79 1.52
CA THR A 74 9.09 -8.58 0.83
C THR A 74 9.39 -7.41 1.78
N LYS A 75 9.26 -7.62 3.10
CA LYS A 75 9.42 -6.60 4.14
C LYS A 75 8.56 -5.34 3.89
N VAL A 76 7.31 -5.55 3.52
CA VAL A 76 6.33 -4.47 3.29
C VAL A 76 5.43 -4.33 4.50
N MET A 77 5.32 -3.12 5.05
CA MET A 77 4.34 -2.72 6.04
C MET A 77 3.32 -1.79 5.39
N ILE A 78 2.04 -1.98 5.70
CA ILE A 78 0.97 -1.16 5.12
C ILE A 78 0.13 -0.55 6.24
N GLU A 79 -0.11 0.75 6.12
CA GLU A 79 -1.07 1.51 6.90
C GLU A 79 -2.27 1.87 6.01
N GLN A 80 -3.44 1.38 6.37
CA GLN A 80 -4.67 1.59 5.65
C GLN A 80 -5.52 2.65 6.35
N LYS A 81 -6.22 3.44 5.54
CA LYS A 81 -7.18 4.45 6.00
C LYS A 81 -8.47 4.39 5.21
N SER A 82 -9.50 5.00 5.78
CA SER A 82 -10.78 5.21 5.12
C SER A 82 -10.63 6.14 3.90
N ILE A 83 -11.49 5.96 2.89
CA ILE A 83 -11.40 6.67 1.59
C ILE A 83 -11.41 8.20 1.68
N ASP A 84 -12.05 8.75 2.71
CA ASP A 84 -12.17 10.18 2.97
C ASP A 84 -10.89 10.80 3.57
N LYS A 85 -9.95 9.98 4.06
CA LYS A 85 -8.71 10.48 4.69
C LYS A 85 -7.66 10.86 3.66
N ASP A 86 -7.01 11.99 3.90
CA ASP A 86 -5.78 12.34 3.18
C ASP A 86 -4.60 11.59 3.81
N LEU A 87 -3.75 11.00 2.97
CA LEU A 87 -2.61 10.21 3.39
C LEU A 87 -1.39 11.07 3.78
N ARG A 88 -1.41 12.38 3.49
CA ARG A 88 -0.33 13.32 3.83
C ARG A 88 -0.64 14.14 5.08
N GLU A 89 -1.92 14.33 5.37
CA GLU A 89 -2.36 15.15 6.49
C GLU A 89 -2.27 14.39 7.83
N PRO A 90 -2.01 15.10 8.95
CA PRO A 90 -2.08 14.53 10.27
C PRO A 90 -3.50 14.06 10.61
N ILE A 91 -3.62 12.82 11.10
CA ILE A 91 -4.87 12.21 11.56
C ILE A 91 -4.76 11.96 13.07
N ARG A 92 -5.85 12.25 13.80
CA ARG A 92 -5.90 12.01 15.24
C ARG A 92 -5.96 10.52 15.55
N GLN A 93 -5.00 10.06 16.34
CA GLN A 93 -4.82 8.68 16.75
C GLN A 93 -5.59 8.38 18.05
N SER A 94 -5.71 7.09 18.39
CA SER A 94 -6.40 6.63 19.61
C SER A 94 -5.77 7.16 20.90
N ASP A 95 -4.45 7.34 20.91
CA ASP A 95 -3.70 7.95 22.01
C ASP A 95 -3.75 9.49 22.04
N GLY A 96 -4.48 10.10 21.10
CA GLY A 96 -4.65 11.53 20.97
C GLY A 96 -3.56 12.26 20.18
N THR A 97 -2.50 11.57 19.74
CA THR A 97 -1.45 12.15 18.90
C THR A 97 -1.97 12.49 17.51
N LEU A 98 -1.32 13.44 16.83
CA LEU A 98 -1.58 13.78 15.43
C LEU A 98 -0.42 13.25 14.59
N LEU A 99 -0.70 12.23 13.78
CA LEU A 99 0.29 11.61 12.90
C LEU A 99 -0.37 11.38 11.55
N ASN A 100 0.35 11.67 10.46
CA ASN A 100 -0.07 11.14 9.18
C ASN A 100 0.18 9.61 9.13
N PRO A 101 -0.45 8.88 8.20
CA PRO A 101 -0.32 7.42 8.11
C PRO A 101 1.13 6.92 8.03
N PHE A 102 2.02 7.64 7.35
CA PHE A 102 3.43 7.24 7.27
C PHE A 102 4.13 7.38 8.62
N GLN A 103 3.91 8.48 9.33
CA GLN A 103 4.45 8.70 10.68
C GLN A 103 3.91 7.67 11.68
N GLN A 104 2.64 7.29 11.54
CA GLN A 104 2.03 6.21 12.31
C GLN A 104 2.74 4.88 12.07
N ALA A 105 2.94 4.47 10.82
CA ALA A 105 3.71 3.27 10.49
C ALA A 105 5.15 3.33 11.05
N ARG A 106 5.83 4.48 10.97
CA ARG A 106 7.17 4.65 11.57
C ARG A 106 7.20 4.46 13.08
N LYS A 107 6.15 4.89 13.79
CA LYS A 107 6.01 4.65 15.22
C LYS A 107 5.98 3.15 15.51
N TYR A 108 5.20 2.39 14.75
CA TYR A 108 5.15 0.93 14.87
C TYR A 108 6.52 0.27 14.66
N ILE A 109 7.28 0.71 13.65
CA ILE A 109 8.62 0.18 13.37
C ILE A 109 9.56 0.33 14.57
N SER A 110 9.46 1.43 15.33
CA SER A 110 10.29 1.65 16.51
C SER A 110 10.07 0.61 17.63
N GLY A 111 8.89 -0.02 17.66
CA GLY A 111 8.55 -1.09 18.60
C GLY A 111 8.90 -2.50 18.11
N LEU A 112 9.40 -2.66 16.88
CA LEU A 112 9.72 -3.96 16.29
C LEU A 112 11.19 -4.34 16.47
N PRO A 113 11.52 -5.64 16.60
CA PRO A 113 12.88 -6.13 16.45
C PRO A 113 13.46 -5.74 15.08
N LEU A 114 14.76 -5.43 15.02
CA LEU A 114 15.45 -5.04 13.77
C LEU A 114 15.23 -6.04 12.61
N SER A 115 15.12 -7.34 12.92
CA SER A 115 14.85 -8.37 11.91
C SER A 115 13.48 -8.26 11.24
N GLN A 116 12.54 -7.55 11.87
CA GLN A 116 11.19 -7.30 11.38
C GLN A 116 11.00 -5.86 10.87
N HIS A 117 12.07 -5.06 10.79
CA HIS A 117 11.96 -3.72 10.22
C HIS A 117 11.58 -3.83 8.74
N PRO A 118 10.51 -3.15 8.30
CA PRO A 118 10.12 -3.14 6.91
C PRO A 118 11.16 -2.34 6.12
N ARG A 119 11.40 -2.78 4.89
CA ARG A 119 12.11 -1.97 3.89
C ARG A 119 11.15 -0.94 3.29
N TRP A 120 9.90 -1.36 3.09
CA TRP A 120 8.88 -0.57 2.41
C TRP A 120 7.72 -0.28 3.35
N VAL A 121 7.34 1.00 3.41
CA VAL A 121 6.06 1.39 4.01
C VAL A 121 5.12 1.82 2.90
N VAL A 122 3.89 1.33 2.93
CA VAL A 122 2.82 1.73 2.03
C VAL A 122 1.70 2.33 2.85
N THR A 123 1.16 3.46 2.42
CA THR A 123 -0.08 4.00 3.00
C THR A 123 -1.16 3.98 1.94
N SER A 124 -2.37 3.55 2.27
CA SER A 124 -3.48 3.47 1.32
C SER A 124 -4.77 4.00 1.91
N ASN A 125 -5.62 4.57 1.05
CA ASN A 125 -6.99 4.95 1.37
C ASN A 125 -7.98 4.43 0.33
N PHE A 126 -7.74 3.24 -0.23
CA PHE A 126 -8.53 2.59 -1.29
C PHE A 126 -8.46 3.28 -2.66
N LYS A 127 -8.36 4.61 -2.71
CA LYS A 127 -8.24 5.41 -3.94
C LYS A 127 -6.80 5.71 -4.34
N SER A 128 -5.85 5.61 -3.43
CA SER A 128 -4.46 6.02 -3.66
C SER A 128 -3.51 5.22 -2.79
N PHE A 129 -2.28 5.09 -3.26
CA PHE A 129 -1.17 4.49 -2.54
C PHE A 129 -0.01 5.50 -2.47
N LEU A 130 0.58 5.67 -1.30
CA LEU A 130 1.90 6.30 -1.15
C LEU A 130 2.87 5.21 -0.69
N VAL A 131 4.08 5.22 -1.25
CA VAL A 131 5.04 4.13 -1.11
C VAL A 131 6.40 4.73 -0.75
N TYR A 132 6.99 4.28 0.36
CA TYR A 132 8.17 4.86 0.99
C TYR A 132 9.29 3.84 1.13
N ASP A 133 10.51 4.24 0.74
CA ASP A 133 11.77 3.50 0.96
C ASP A 133 12.40 3.87 2.30
N MET A 134 12.35 2.97 3.27
CA MET A 134 12.94 3.23 4.59
C MET A 134 14.47 3.25 4.58
N GLU A 135 15.12 2.72 3.53
CA GLU A 135 16.57 2.75 3.37
C GLU A 135 17.06 4.01 2.63
N ASN A 136 16.19 4.74 1.92
CA ASN A 136 16.57 5.89 1.07
C ASN A 136 15.60 7.09 1.16
N LEU A 137 15.35 7.59 2.38
CA LEU A 137 14.42 8.69 2.64
C LEU A 137 14.87 10.05 2.04
N GLU A 138 16.17 10.33 1.90
CA GLU A 138 16.68 11.62 1.41
C GLU A 138 16.48 11.87 -0.10
N LYS A 139 16.01 10.87 -0.86
CA LYS A 139 15.70 10.99 -2.29
C LYS A 139 14.20 11.11 -2.58
N GLU A 140 13.46 11.54 -1.56
CA GLU A 140 12.03 11.86 -1.63
C GLU A 140 11.80 13.04 -2.57
N TYR A 141 11.50 12.77 -3.83
CA TYR A 141 10.56 13.61 -4.57
C TYR A 141 9.75 12.84 -5.63
N TYR A 142 10.21 11.70 -6.17
CA TYR A 142 9.48 11.03 -7.28
C TYR A 142 9.61 9.49 -7.35
N ARG A 143 9.99 8.81 -6.27
CA ARG A 143 10.38 7.38 -6.31
C ARG A 143 9.22 6.41 -6.07
N LEU A 144 8.41 6.23 -7.11
CA LEU A 144 7.62 5.01 -7.37
C LEU A 144 8.39 4.05 -8.31
N SER A 145 9.71 3.89 -8.14
CA SER A 145 10.57 3.12 -9.07
C SER A 145 11.36 1.96 -8.43
N PHE A 146 11.07 1.56 -7.19
CA PHE A 146 11.83 0.49 -6.52
C PHE A 146 11.06 -0.83 -6.35
N LEU A 147 9.78 -0.91 -6.70
CA LEU A 147 9.10 -2.22 -6.73
C LEU A 147 9.71 -3.14 -7.79
N THR A 148 10.51 -2.60 -8.71
CA THR A 148 11.64 -3.24 -9.39
C THR A 148 12.59 -2.13 -9.86
N ASP A 149 13.78 -1.90 -9.26
CA ASP A 149 15.02 -1.78 -10.07
C ASP A 149 16.38 -1.42 -9.41
N THR A 150 17.45 -2.05 -9.95
CA THR A 150 18.88 -1.77 -9.78
C THR A 150 19.55 -1.04 -10.98
N GLY A 151 19.26 0.25 -11.19
CA GLY A 151 20.22 1.25 -11.72
C GLY A 151 20.71 1.21 -13.19
N SER A 152 20.30 2.23 -13.96
CA SER A 152 20.83 2.83 -15.22
C SER A 152 21.59 2.09 -16.37
N VAL A 153 21.82 0.77 -16.36
CA VAL A 153 21.81 -0.08 -17.60
C VAL A 153 20.39 -0.68 -17.79
N HIS A 154 19.46 0.20 -17.45
CA HIS A 154 18.25 -0.03 -16.69
C HIS A 154 17.21 0.97 -17.16
N LEU A 155 17.63 2.18 -17.55
CA LEU A 155 16.80 3.18 -18.24
C LEU A 155 16.17 2.70 -19.56
N LYS A 156 16.70 1.64 -20.21
CA LYS A 156 16.09 1.03 -21.41
C LYS A 156 15.25 -0.22 -21.11
N LYS A 157 15.40 -0.83 -19.93
CA LYS A 157 14.65 -2.02 -19.50
C LYS A 157 13.45 -1.62 -18.62
N GLU A 158 13.60 -0.55 -17.83
CA GLU A 158 12.57 0.20 -17.11
C GLU A 158 11.45 0.66 -18.04
N LEU A 159 11.78 1.09 -19.26
CA LEU A 159 10.81 1.54 -20.25
C LEU A 159 9.89 0.42 -20.78
N GLU A 160 10.37 -0.84 -20.81
CA GLU A 160 9.57 -2.01 -21.20
C GLU A 160 8.71 -2.54 -20.05
N ILE A 161 9.17 -2.43 -18.80
CA ILE A 161 8.49 -2.94 -17.60
C ILE A 161 7.49 -1.92 -17.04
N SER A 162 7.85 -0.62 -17.06
CA SER A 162 6.95 0.50 -16.79
C SER A 162 5.82 0.55 -17.81
N LYS A 163 6.04 0.09 -19.05
CA LYS A 163 4.92 -0.21 -19.97
C LYS A 163 4.02 -1.30 -19.38
N LYS A 164 4.48 -2.48 -18.96
CA LYS A 164 3.56 -3.53 -18.48
C LYS A 164 2.79 -3.23 -17.19
N ALA A 165 3.42 -2.58 -16.20
CA ALA A 165 2.77 -2.24 -14.92
C ALA A 165 2.07 -0.87 -14.95
N GLY A 166 2.61 0.06 -15.74
CA GLY A 166 1.98 1.34 -16.08
C GLY A 166 0.86 1.19 -17.10
N ASP A 167 0.79 0.12 -17.88
CA ASP A 167 -0.41 -0.22 -18.65
C ASP A 167 -1.54 -0.60 -17.69
N ILE A 168 -1.26 -1.20 -16.53
CA ILE A 168 -2.30 -1.61 -15.57
C ILE A 168 -2.66 -0.50 -14.60
N ILE A 169 -1.68 0.14 -13.94
CA ILE A 169 -1.95 1.28 -13.05
C ILE A 169 -2.26 2.54 -13.85
N GLY A 170 -1.71 2.69 -15.06
CA GLY A 170 -2.13 3.70 -16.01
C GLY A 170 -3.44 3.35 -16.69
N GLU A 171 -3.83 2.09 -16.93
CA GLU A 171 -5.24 1.77 -17.26
C GLU A 171 -6.15 2.12 -16.08
N ILE A 172 -5.79 1.77 -14.85
CA ILE A 172 -6.56 2.15 -13.65
C ILE A 172 -6.64 3.69 -13.55
N TYR A 173 -5.53 4.42 -13.69
CA TYR A 173 -5.51 5.87 -13.59
C TYR A 173 -6.24 6.54 -14.76
N ILE A 174 -6.01 6.10 -16.01
CA ILE A 174 -6.68 6.58 -17.24
C ILE A 174 -8.18 6.30 -17.16
N ILE A 175 -8.61 5.12 -16.73
CA ILE A 175 -10.01 4.75 -16.52
C ILE A 175 -10.64 5.59 -15.39
N TRP A 176 -9.91 5.86 -14.30
CA TRP A 176 -10.36 6.73 -13.21
C TRP A 176 -10.52 8.19 -13.64
N THR A 177 -9.59 8.73 -14.44
CA THR A 177 -9.73 10.07 -15.03
C THR A 177 -10.83 10.14 -16.10
N ALA A 178 -11.01 9.09 -16.91
CA ALA A 178 -12.08 9.04 -17.92
C ALA A 178 -13.47 8.96 -17.27
N LEU A 179 -13.64 8.19 -16.18
CA LEU A 179 -14.92 8.08 -15.46
C LEU A 179 -15.29 9.34 -14.67
N ARG A 180 -14.31 10.18 -14.28
CA ARG A 180 -14.59 11.51 -13.70
C ARG A 180 -15.03 12.54 -14.73
N ALA A 181 -14.64 12.40 -15.99
CA ALA A 181 -15.05 13.30 -17.07
C ALA A 181 -16.48 12.99 -17.59
N SER A 182 -16.98 11.77 -17.39
CA SER A 182 -18.28 11.32 -17.89
C SER A 182 -19.49 11.57 -16.97
N CYS A 183 -19.30 12.22 -15.81
CA CYS A 183 -20.39 12.58 -14.88
C CYS A 183 -20.79 14.07 -14.94
N PHE A 184 -20.34 14.80 -15.97
CA PHE A 184 -20.75 16.19 -16.24
C PHE A 184 -21.32 16.38 -17.66
N LEU A 185 -21.96 15.35 -18.21
CA LEU A 185 -22.83 15.44 -19.40
C LEU A 185 -24.15 14.71 -19.14
#